data_AF-A0A4U8T6W5-F1
#
_entry.id   AF-A0A4U8T6W5-F1
#
_cell.length_a   1.000
_cell.length_b   1.000
_cell.length_c   1.000
_cell.angle_alpha   90.00
_cell.angle_beta   90.00
_cell.angle_gamma   90.00
#
_symmetry.space_group_name_H-M   'P 1'
#
loop_
_entity.id
_entity.type
_entity.pdbx_description
1 polymer ?
#
loop_
_entity_poly.entity_id
_entity_poly.type
_entity_poly.pdbx_seq_one_letter_code
_entity_poly.pdbx_strand_id
1 'polypeptide(L)'
;MLVLPTTKDLIKQAKESGKSVRETKKLVQKNKELSKKVTSKLSKDELDNLPIATQDELRGFLESVEKKEYQNAPDVLKIATLNDELKSLLNHNNNANVFITKSTAGHISQNRKGQYNQALRMEEKLEIPQIINEAKTAYTGGGDGFVIPFADKINKDKMNLIVLNSDEKGNFLITTKKVKSILNAKSEEELKSDFESGKINIDEFMKNLKNNAKTHDIENYTISTTLREHYYNPLIAYNKNDKGFRVDFAISEYSEKILTRLEQFLQKDSKKLEKYEWCFSKLIKNIDNIYIPYFDSEMQSERKFYPNFIFWFKNRENGEYKIIFVDPKGLKIEINPRGKIKGFESIYKDKEFLYRDKKIRVYLFYYNKDIIKFYRFEKYKKSSVSNIMSNII
;
A
#
# COMPACT_ATOMS: atom_id res chain seq x y z
N MET A 1 -25.48 8.43 6.45
CA MET A 1 -24.78 9.64 5.97
C MET A 1 -24.71 10.62 7.14
N LEU A 2 -23.66 10.54 7.96
CA LEU A 2 -23.45 11.49 9.07
C LEU A 2 -22.70 12.70 8.52
N VAL A 3 -23.45 13.75 8.19
CA VAL A 3 -22.88 15.06 7.85
C VAL A 3 -22.35 15.69 9.14
N LEU A 4 -21.04 15.94 9.20
CA LEU A 4 -20.41 16.58 10.36
C LEU A 4 -20.78 18.08 10.45
N PRO A 5 -20.97 18.61 11.67
CA PRO A 5 -21.54 19.94 11.87
C PRO A 5 -20.60 21.08 11.42
N THR A 6 -21.16 22.05 10.67
CA THR A 6 -20.48 23.29 10.26
C THR A 6 -20.25 24.25 11.44
N THR A 7 -19.47 25.32 11.24
CA THR A 7 -19.33 26.42 12.23
C THR A 7 -20.69 27.03 12.61
N LYS A 8 -21.64 27.11 11.68
CA LYS A 8 -23.02 27.53 11.97
C LYS A 8 -23.75 26.48 12.80
N ASP A 9 -23.54 25.20 12.52
CA ASP A 9 -24.13 24.10 13.28
C ASP A 9 -23.54 24.00 14.69
N LEU A 10 -22.26 24.29 14.89
CA LEU A 10 -21.62 24.33 16.21
C LEU A 10 -22.20 25.46 17.07
N ILE A 11 -22.47 26.63 16.49
CA ILE A 11 -23.11 27.76 17.20
C ILE A 11 -24.60 27.45 17.46
N LYS A 12 -25.28 26.80 16.52
CA LYS A 12 -26.68 26.39 16.66
C LYS A 12 -26.82 25.28 17.72
N GLN A 13 -25.99 24.25 17.67
CA GLN A 13 -25.89 23.18 18.67
C GLN A 13 -25.47 23.74 20.04
N ALA A 14 -24.59 24.75 20.11
CA ALA A 14 -24.25 25.39 21.38
C ALA A 14 -25.47 26.10 22.00
N LYS A 15 -26.29 26.79 21.18
CA LYS A 15 -27.57 27.37 21.63
C LYS A 15 -28.56 26.29 22.08
N GLU A 16 -28.64 25.18 21.36
CA GLU A 16 -29.56 24.07 21.65
C GLU A 16 -29.11 23.22 22.86
N SER A 17 -27.82 23.17 23.18
CA SER A 17 -27.23 22.40 24.28
C SER A 17 -26.89 23.22 25.53
N GLY A 18 -27.24 24.52 25.56
CA GLY A 18 -26.97 25.41 26.70
C GLY A 18 -25.49 25.79 26.88
N LYS A 19 -24.62 25.48 25.91
CA LYS A 19 -23.20 25.91 25.93
C LYS A 19 -23.09 27.41 25.64
N SER A 20 -22.13 28.07 26.28
CA SER A 20 -21.91 29.53 26.14
C SER A 20 -21.59 29.92 24.69
N VAL A 21 -22.52 30.62 24.04
CA VAL A 21 -22.35 31.18 22.69
C VAL A 21 -21.10 32.06 22.60
N ARG A 22 -20.75 32.74 23.70
CA ARG A 22 -19.55 33.59 23.79
C ARG A 22 -18.26 32.77 23.74
N GLU A 23 -18.23 31.62 24.41
CA GLU A 23 -17.08 30.71 24.40
C GLU A 23 -16.94 30.02 23.04
N THR A 24 -18.04 29.58 22.43
CA THR A 24 -18.04 29.01 21.08
C THR A 24 -17.50 30.01 20.05
N LYS A 25 -17.92 31.28 20.12
CA LYS A 25 -17.39 32.34 19.23
C LYS A 25 -15.88 32.56 19.43
N LYS A 26 -15.39 32.58 20.67
CA LYS A 26 -13.95 32.70 20.96
C LYS A 26 -13.15 31.53 20.40
N LEU A 27 -13.67 30.31 20.55
CA LEU A 27 -13.02 29.10 20.03
C LEU A 27 -12.95 29.11 18.50
N VAL A 28 -14.03 29.49 17.83
CA VAL A 28 -14.08 29.63 16.36
C VAL A 28 -13.05 30.65 15.87
N GLN A 29 -12.95 31.80 16.54
CA GLN A 29 -11.96 32.83 16.20
C GLN A 29 -10.52 32.32 16.38
N LYS A 30 -10.24 31.64 17.51
CA LYS A 30 -8.94 31.02 17.78
C LYS A 30 -8.57 30.00 16.69
N ASN A 31 -9.50 29.13 16.31
CA ASN A 31 -9.26 28.13 15.27
C ASN A 31 -8.97 28.76 13.90
N LYS A 32 -9.65 29.87 13.57
CA LYS A 32 -9.39 30.64 12.35
C LYS A 32 -8.01 31.30 12.33
N GLU A 33 -7.49 31.69 13.49
CA GLU A 33 -6.13 32.21 13.62
C GLU A 33 -5.09 31.09 13.51
N LEU A 34 -5.33 29.94 14.14
CA LEU A 34 -4.45 28.77 14.06
C LEU A 34 -4.36 28.21 12.64
N SER A 35 -5.45 28.18 11.88
CA SER A 35 -5.45 27.67 10.50
C SER A 35 -4.63 28.52 9.52
N LYS A 36 -4.29 29.76 9.88
CA LYS A 36 -3.38 30.65 9.13
C LYS A 36 -1.91 30.51 9.53
N LYS A 37 -1.58 29.60 10.45
CA LYS A 37 -0.20 29.26 10.78
C LYS A 37 0.22 28.04 9.96
N VAL A 38 1.48 28.01 9.54
CA VAL A 38 2.09 26.80 8.97
C VAL A 38 2.17 25.70 10.04
N THR A 39 2.03 24.44 9.61
CA THR A 39 2.01 23.27 10.51
C THR A 39 3.24 23.12 11.40
N SER A 40 4.41 23.58 10.95
CA SER A 40 5.64 23.59 11.75
C SER A 40 5.55 24.50 12.98
N LYS A 41 4.76 25.58 12.91
CA LYS A 41 4.56 26.56 14.01
C LYS A 41 3.44 26.19 14.98
N LEU A 42 2.68 25.14 14.70
CA LEU A 42 1.61 24.64 15.58
C LEU A 42 2.15 23.53 16.47
N SER A 43 1.80 23.56 17.75
CA SER A 43 2.01 22.44 18.65
C SER A 43 1.15 21.23 18.25
N LYS A 44 1.48 20.07 18.80
CA LYS A 44 0.72 18.84 18.60
C LYS A 44 -0.75 19.02 19.03
N ASP A 45 -0.97 19.53 20.24
CA ASP A 45 -2.31 19.77 20.77
C ASP A 45 -3.10 20.79 19.94
N GLU A 46 -2.46 21.83 19.39
CA GLU A 46 -3.13 22.77 18.50
C GLU A 46 -3.58 22.09 17.21
N LEU A 47 -2.75 21.24 16.61
CA LEU A 47 -3.11 20.48 15.40
C LEU A 47 -4.24 19.47 15.68
N ASP A 48 -4.17 18.78 16.82
CA ASP A 48 -5.16 17.78 17.20
C ASP A 48 -6.54 18.41 17.42
N ASN A 49 -6.58 19.60 18.03
CA ASN A 49 -7.79 20.36 18.31
C ASN A 49 -8.32 21.19 17.13
N LEU A 50 -7.63 21.24 15.98
CA LEU A 50 -8.20 21.88 14.79
C LEU A 50 -9.50 21.16 14.37
N PRO A 51 -10.56 21.91 14.00
CA PRO A 51 -11.80 21.32 13.55
C PRO A 51 -11.62 20.66 12.18
N ILE A 52 -12.32 19.56 11.93
CA ILE A 52 -12.42 18.97 10.60
C ILE A 52 -13.20 19.94 9.70
N ALA A 53 -12.64 20.23 8.54
CA ALA A 53 -13.23 21.12 7.56
C ALA A 53 -14.55 20.57 7.02
N THR A 54 -15.49 21.47 6.83
CA THR A 54 -16.74 21.21 6.10
C THR A 54 -16.47 20.99 4.61
N GLN A 55 -17.44 20.40 3.91
CA GLN A 55 -17.35 20.24 2.45
C GLN A 55 -17.22 21.58 1.71
N ASP A 56 -17.88 22.64 2.19
CA ASP A 56 -17.78 23.97 1.59
C ASP A 56 -16.41 24.61 1.82
N GLU A 57 -15.85 24.46 3.02
CA GLU A 57 -14.49 24.93 3.32
C GLU A 57 -13.44 24.18 2.50
N LEU A 58 -13.58 22.86 2.36
CA LEU A 58 -12.72 22.05 1.50
C LEU A 58 -12.84 22.48 0.04
N ARG A 59 -14.06 22.64 -0.48
CA ARG A 59 -14.30 23.12 -1.84
C ARG A 59 -13.66 24.48 -2.07
N GLY A 60 -13.92 25.46 -1.21
CA GLY A 60 -13.35 26.80 -1.31
C GLY A 60 -11.81 26.78 -1.27
N PHE A 61 -11.23 25.94 -0.40
CA PHE A 61 -9.78 25.73 -0.38
C PHE A 61 -9.26 25.17 -1.71
N LEU A 62 -9.86 24.09 -2.21
CA LEU A 62 -9.44 23.46 -3.47
C LEU A 62 -9.58 24.41 -4.67
N GLU A 63 -10.63 25.23 -4.71
CA GLU A 63 -10.81 26.25 -5.75
C GLU A 63 -9.71 27.33 -5.69
N SER A 64 -9.36 27.80 -4.49
CA SER A 64 -8.22 28.70 -4.28
C SER A 64 -6.91 28.09 -4.77
N VAL A 65 -6.72 26.78 -4.55
CA VAL A 65 -5.54 26.04 -5.02
C VAL A 65 -5.48 25.99 -6.55
N GLU A 66 -6.60 25.73 -7.23
CA GLU A 66 -6.63 25.70 -8.70
C GLU A 66 -6.37 27.09 -9.30
N LYS A 67 -6.96 28.14 -8.72
CA LYS A 67 -6.79 29.52 -9.18
C LYS A 67 -5.45 30.14 -8.77
N LYS A 68 -4.70 29.49 -7.88
CA LYS A 68 -3.51 30.05 -7.18
C LYS A 68 -3.83 31.33 -6.38
N GLU A 69 -5.07 31.45 -5.91
CA GLU A 69 -5.59 32.61 -5.17
C GLU A 69 -5.69 32.27 -3.67
N TYR A 70 -4.59 32.49 -2.95
CA TYR A 70 -4.47 32.05 -1.55
C TYR A 70 -4.75 33.13 -0.49
N GLN A 71 -5.19 34.33 -0.89
CA GLN A 71 -5.31 35.46 0.04
C GLN A 71 -6.23 35.14 1.24
N ASN A 72 -7.25 34.33 1.01
CA ASN A 72 -8.23 33.92 2.03
C ASN A 72 -8.16 32.44 2.40
N ALA A 73 -7.23 31.68 1.82
CA ALA A 73 -7.10 30.25 2.08
C ALA A 73 -6.32 30.02 3.39
N PRO A 74 -6.75 29.08 4.25
CA PRO A 74 -5.93 28.64 5.39
C PRO A 74 -4.59 28.05 4.93
N ASP A 75 -3.58 28.11 5.79
CA ASP A 75 -2.29 27.45 5.56
C ASP A 75 -2.35 25.95 5.88
N VAL A 76 -3.23 25.56 6.80
CA VAL A 76 -3.52 24.16 7.17
C VAL A 76 -5.02 23.93 7.27
N LEU A 77 -5.49 22.85 6.65
CA LEU A 77 -6.88 22.41 6.66
C LEU A 77 -6.94 20.94 7.09
N LYS A 78 -7.56 20.66 8.24
CA LYS A 78 -7.83 19.27 8.68
C LYS A 78 -9.02 18.75 7.89
N ILE A 79 -8.87 17.65 7.17
CA ILE A 79 -9.92 17.14 6.27
C ILE A 79 -10.55 15.84 6.75
N ALA A 80 -9.83 15.04 7.53
CA ALA A 80 -10.31 13.76 8.02
C ALA A 80 -9.51 13.30 9.23
N THR A 81 -9.98 12.23 9.85
CA THR A 81 -9.21 11.42 10.80
C THR A 81 -9.24 9.98 10.31
N LEU A 82 -8.14 9.24 10.42
CA LEU A 82 -8.16 7.82 10.13
C LEU A 82 -9.21 7.13 11.01
N ASN A 83 -9.87 6.10 10.48
CA ASN A 83 -10.77 5.25 11.26
C ASN A 83 -9.99 4.25 12.12
N ASP A 84 -10.69 3.53 12.99
CA ASP A 84 -10.05 2.62 13.95
C ASP A 84 -9.40 1.40 13.27
N GLU A 85 -9.95 0.95 12.13
CA GLU A 85 -9.35 -0.12 11.32
C GLU A 85 -7.95 0.31 10.83
N LEU A 86 -7.83 1.48 10.21
CA LEU A 86 -6.54 2.01 9.75
C LEU A 86 -5.58 2.36 10.89
N LYS A 87 -6.07 2.92 12.02
CA LYS A 87 -5.24 3.18 13.20
C LYS A 87 -4.61 1.88 13.75
N SER A 88 -5.38 0.78 13.76
CA SER A 88 -4.90 -0.53 14.22
C SER A 88 -3.84 -1.15 13.31
N LEU A 89 -3.78 -0.75 12.04
CA LEU A 89 -2.76 -1.21 11.09
C LEU A 89 -1.44 -0.46 11.26
N LEU A 90 -1.48 0.77 11.79
CA LEU A 90 -0.32 1.65 11.94
C LEU A 90 0.27 1.62 13.36
N ASN A 91 0.20 0.47 14.04
CA ASN A 91 0.77 0.25 15.38
C ASN A 91 0.32 1.30 16.43
N HIS A 92 -0.95 1.73 16.38
CA HIS A 92 -1.48 2.76 17.28
C HIS A 92 -0.70 4.07 17.23
N ASN A 93 -0.31 4.53 16.03
CA ASN A 93 0.17 5.90 15.90
C ASN A 93 -0.90 6.86 16.48
N ASN A 94 -0.56 7.56 17.56
CA ASN A 94 -1.51 8.34 18.35
C ASN A 94 -2.11 9.51 17.55
N ASN A 95 -1.49 9.89 16.43
CA ASN A 95 -1.97 10.91 15.53
C ASN A 95 -2.60 10.27 14.30
N ALA A 96 -3.90 10.51 14.13
CA ALA A 96 -4.70 10.02 13.01
C ALA A 96 -5.22 11.15 12.13
N ASN A 97 -4.77 12.39 12.37
CA ASN A 97 -5.28 13.58 11.71
C ASN A 97 -4.73 13.67 10.29
N VAL A 98 -5.61 13.94 9.34
CA VAL A 98 -5.26 14.10 7.94
C VAL A 98 -5.46 15.54 7.52
N PHE A 99 -4.43 16.13 6.92
CA PHE A 99 -4.40 17.53 6.54
C PHE A 99 -4.09 17.73 5.07
N ILE A 100 -4.59 18.84 4.55
CA ILE A 100 -4.05 19.52 3.38
C ILE A 100 -3.36 20.77 3.87
N THR A 101 -2.13 21.03 3.40
CA THR A 101 -1.44 22.28 3.67
C THR A 101 -1.29 23.08 2.39
N LYS A 102 -1.25 24.40 2.50
CA LYS A 102 -0.99 25.28 1.36
C LYS A 102 0.37 24.99 0.71
N SER A 103 1.38 24.64 1.49
CA SER A 103 2.71 24.28 0.98
C SER A 103 2.70 23.03 0.11
N THR A 104 1.83 22.07 0.40
CA THR A 104 1.69 20.82 -0.37
C THR A 104 0.52 20.84 -1.34
N ALA A 105 -0.29 21.89 -1.36
CA ALA A 105 -1.50 21.97 -2.16
C ALA A 105 -1.27 21.83 -3.67
N GLY A 106 -0.09 22.19 -4.17
CA GLY A 106 0.30 21.90 -5.55
C GLY A 106 0.28 20.41 -5.88
N HIS A 107 0.53 19.52 -4.91
CA HIS A 107 0.50 18.07 -5.08
C HIS A 107 -0.90 17.47 -5.13
N ILE A 108 -1.94 18.30 -5.01
CA ILE A 108 -3.34 17.93 -5.24
C ILE A 108 -3.99 18.78 -6.34
N SER A 109 -3.31 19.78 -6.91
CA SER A 109 -3.90 20.67 -7.93
C SER A 109 -4.01 20.00 -9.30
N GLN A 110 -5.09 20.30 -10.03
CA GLN A 110 -5.26 19.84 -11.41
C GLN A 110 -4.19 20.42 -12.31
N ASN A 111 -3.87 21.71 -12.14
CA ASN A 111 -2.86 22.38 -12.97
C ASN A 111 -1.50 21.69 -12.92
N ARG A 112 -1.02 21.25 -11.74
CA ARG A 112 0.26 20.55 -11.62
C ARG A 112 0.13 19.08 -12.02
N LYS A 113 -0.87 18.37 -11.51
CA LYS A 113 -1.03 16.92 -11.76
C LYS A 113 -1.47 16.60 -13.20
N GLY A 114 -2.13 17.54 -13.87
CA GLY A 114 -2.60 17.43 -15.25
C GLY A 114 -1.46 17.31 -16.24
N GLN A 115 -0.34 18.01 -15.98
CA GLN A 115 0.91 17.89 -16.77
C GLN A 115 1.44 16.45 -16.82
N TYR A 116 1.06 15.64 -15.82
CA TYR A 116 1.47 14.26 -15.67
C TYR A 116 0.33 13.26 -16.01
N ASN A 117 -0.83 13.73 -16.48
CA ASN A 117 -2.05 12.91 -16.64
C ASN A 117 -2.49 12.19 -15.34
N GLN A 118 -2.18 12.80 -14.19
CA GLN A 118 -2.44 12.27 -12.85
C GLN A 118 -3.50 13.08 -12.09
N ALA A 119 -4.12 14.07 -12.73
CA ALA A 119 -5.07 14.96 -12.07
C ALA A 119 -6.37 14.24 -11.69
N LEU A 120 -6.81 14.46 -10.46
CA LEU A 120 -8.15 14.15 -10.00
C LEU A 120 -9.11 15.29 -10.38
N ARG A 121 -10.34 14.94 -10.73
CA ARG A 121 -11.45 15.89 -10.92
C ARG A 121 -11.86 16.48 -9.56
N MET A 122 -12.50 17.64 -9.57
CA MET A 122 -12.89 18.31 -8.33
C MET A 122 -13.84 17.44 -7.49
N GLU A 123 -14.81 16.81 -8.14
CA GLU A 123 -15.72 15.83 -7.52
C GLU A 123 -14.99 14.64 -6.86
N GLU A 124 -13.90 14.13 -7.45
CA GLU A 124 -13.10 13.04 -6.88
C GLU A 124 -12.30 13.52 -5.65
N LYS A 125 -11.87 14.80 -5.65
CA LYS A 125 -11.16 15.38 -4.50
C LYS A 125 -12.07 15.61 -3.30
N LEU A 126 -13.33 15.99 -3.55
CA LEU A 126 -14.32 16.24 -2.49
C LEU A 126 -14.74 14.94 -1.78
N GLU A 127 -14.54 13.77 -2.40
CA GLU A 127 -14.80 12.46 -1.79
C GLU A 127 -13.69 12.00 -0.84
N ILE A 128 -12.49 12.57 -0.94
CA ILE A 128 -11.31 12.15 -0.17
C ILE A 128 -11.60 11.98 1.33
N PRO A 129 -12.25 12.94 2.03
CA PRO A 129 -12.57 12.77 3.45
C PRO A 129 -13.40 11.52 3.74
N GLN A 130 -14.42 11.27 2.92
CA GLN A 130 -15.31 10.12 3.08
C GLN A 130 -14.55 8.82 2.81
N ILE A 131 -13.76 8.77 1.73
CA ILE A 131 -12.93 7.61 1.39
C ILE A 131 -11.97 7.26 2.53
N ILE A 132 -11.32 8.25 3.15
CA ILE A 132 -10.42 8.02 4.30
C ILE A 132 -11.18 7.44 5.51
N ASN A 133 -12.35 8.01 5.82
CA ASN A 133 -13.15 7.58 6.97
C ASN A 133 -13.72 6.16 6.79
N GLU A 134 -14.00 5.75 5.56
CA GLU A 134 -14.59 4.44 5.23
C GLU A 134 -13.57 3.39 4.79
N ALA A 135 -12.29 3.77 4.65
CA ALA A 135 -11.26 2.89 4.15
C ALA A 135 -10.98 1.72 5.10
N LYS A 136 -11.12 0.50 4.59
CA LYS A 136 -10.81 -0.74 5.33
C LYS A 136 -9.39 -1.23 5.10
N THR A 137 -8.79 -0.80 3.99
CA THR A 137 -7.47 -1.23 3.54
C THR A 137 -6.62 -0.04 3.14
N ALA A 138 -5.32 -0.19 3.34
CA ALA A 138 -4.29 0.74 2.95
C ALA A 138 -3.08 -0.06 2.46
N TYR A 139 -2.33 0.51 1.52
CA TYR A 139 -1.21 -0.17 0.88
C TYR A 139 0.08 0.62 1.09
N THR A 140 1.17 -0.04 1.44
CA THR A 140 2.46 0.64 1.64
C THR A 140 3.10 0.95 0.28
N GLY A 141 3.70 2.14 0.15
CA GLY A 141 4.49 2.52 -1.03
C GLY A 141 6.01 2.34 -0.85
N GLY A 142 6.45 1.59 0.17
CA GLY A 142 7.88 1.38 0.48
C GLY A 142 8.54 2.44 1.39
N GLY A 143 7.77 3.35 2.00
CA GLY A 143 8.23 4.34 3.00
C GLY A 143 7.25 4.51 4.17
N ASP A 144 7.39 5.56 4.99
CA ASP A 144 6.59 5.79 6.22
C ASP A 144 5.10 6.15 5.99
N GLY A 145 4.70 6.23 4.71
CA GLY A 145 3.33 6.52 4.28
C GLY A 145 2.61 5.32 3.67
N PHE A 146 1.34 5.53 3.35
CA PHE A 146 0.50 4.54 2.68
C PHE A 146 -0.42 5.18 1.65
N VAL A 147 -1.02 4.35 0.80
CA VAL A 147 -1.95 4.76 -0.24
C VAL A 147 -3.31 4.10 -0.04
N ILE A 148 -4.37 4.88 -0.30
CA ILE A 148 -5.75 4.41 -0.33
C ILE A 148 -6.25 4.55 -1.78
N PRO A 149 -6.52 3.44 -2.48
CA PRO A 149 -7.12 3.48 -3.80
C PRO A 149 -8.63 3.73 -3.73
N PHE A 150 -9.15 4.45 -4.71
CA PHE A 150 -10.58 4.58 -4.96
C PHE A 150 -10.88 4.70 -6.45
N ALA A 151 -12.11 4.35 -6.84
CA ALA A 151 -12.50 4.26 -8.24
C ALA A 151 -12.46 5.64 -8.94
N ASP A 152 -12.03 5.65 -10.21
CA ASP A 152 -12.29 6.79 -11.10
C ASP A 152 -13.75 6.74 -11.57
N LYS A 153 -14.49 7.84 -11.41
CA LYS A 153 -15.92 7.87 -11.76
C LYS A 153 -16.22 7.73 -13.25
N ILE A 154 -15.27 8.03 -14.14
CA ILE A 154 -15.49 8.06 -15.59
C ILE A 154 -14.77 6.89 -16.25
N ASN A 155 -13.49 6.70 -15.93
CA ASN A 155 -12.67 5.72 -16.63
C ASN A 155 -12.41 4.52 -15.72
N LYS A 156 -13.13 3.42 -15.96
CA LYS A 156 -12.97 2.16 -15.19
C LYS A 156 -11.52 1.64 -15.24
N ASP A 157 -10.76 1.88 -16.31
CA ASP A 157 -9.36 1.48 -16.44
C ASP A 157 -8.39 2.43 -15.72
N LYS A 158 -8.89 3.44 -15.02
CA LYS A 158 -8.12 4.32 -14.16
C LYS A 158 -8.58 4.21 -12.72
N MET A 159 -7.64 4.47 -11.82
CA MET A 159 -7.85 4.46 -10.39
C MET A 159 -7.23 5.72 -9.78
N ASN A 160 -7.90 6.27 -8.78
CA ASN A 160 -7.38 7.37 -7.99
C ASN A 160 -6.67 6.82 -6.76
N LEU A 161 -5.56 7.45 -6.40
CA LEU A 161 -4.80 7.11 -5.21
C LEU A 161 -4.71 8.34 -4.32
N ILE A 162 -5.14 8.19 -3.07
CA ILE A 162 -4.83 9.10 -1.97
C ILE A 162 -3.52 8.62 -1.38
N VAL A 163 -2.50 9.47 -1.37
CA VAL A 163 -1.19 9.16 -0.78
C VAL A 163 -1.09 9.91 0.52
N LEU A 164 -0.91 9.20 1.62
CA LEU A 164 -0.83 9.71 2.98
C LEU A 164 0.63 9.61 3.44
N ASN A 165 1.30 10.76 3.56
CA ASN A 165 2.66 10.85 4.04
C ASN A 165 2.66 11.32 5.50
N SER A 166 3.26 10.55 6.40
CA SER A 166 3.38 10.95 7.81
C SER A 166 4.35 12.11 7.99
N ASP A 167 4.03 13.06 8.85
CA ASP A 167 4.97 14.06 9.37
C ASP A 167 5.63 13.58 10.69
N GLU A 168 6.62 14.33 11.17
CA GLU A 168 7.35 14.04 12.43
C GLU A 168 6.43 14.03 13.67
N LYS A 169 5.23 14.62 13.58
CA LYS A 169 4.24 14.70 14.65
C LYS A 169 3.20 13.58 14.54
N GLY A 170 3.33 12.70 13.55
CA GLY A 170 2.44 11.57 13.29
C GLY A 170 1.16 11.93 12.52
N ASN A 171 1.03 13.14 12.00
CA ASN A 171 -0.11 13.51 11.16
C ASN A 171 0.12 13.09 9.70
N PHE A 172 -0.94 13.03 8.91
CA PHE A 172 -0.84 12.68 7.50
C PHE A 172 -1.10 13.86 6.58
N LEU A 173 -0.15 14.14 5.69
CA LEU A 173 -0.30 15.10 4.61
C LEU A 173 -0.68 14.36 3.33
N ILE A 174 -1.78 14.78 2.70
CA ILE A 174 -2.23 14.12 1.48
C ILE A 174 -1.54 14.65 0.22
N THR A 175 -1.25 13.73 -0.69
CA THR A 175 -1.12 14.03 -2.11
C THR A 175 -2.00 13.09 -2.91
N THR A 176 -2.30 13.42 -4.17
CA THR A 176 -3.17 12.57 -4.99
C THR A 176 -2.51 12.22 -6.31
N LYS A 177 -2.80 11.04 -6.84
CA LYS A 177 -2.42 10.68 -8.21
C LYS A 177 -3.46 9.77 -8.86
N LYS A 178 -3.78 10.05 -10.11
CA LYS A 178 -4.55 9.17 -10.98
C LYS A 178 -3.60 8.25 -11.75
N VAL A 179 -3.93 6.97 -11.79
CA VAL A 179 -3.10 5.91 -12.39
C VAL A 179 -3.94 5.00 -13.26
N LYS A 180 -3.32 4.21 -14.13
CA LYS A 180 -4.03 3.11 -14.79
C LYS A 180 -4.29 2.01 -13.77
N SER A 181 -5.53 1.53 -13.70
CA SER A 181 -5.89 0.37 -12.90
C SER A 181 -5.28 -0.87 -13.57
N ILE A 182 -4.44 -1.58 -12.83
CA ILE A 182 -4.00 -2.95 -13.15
C ILE A 182 -4.96 -3.97 -12.49
N LEU A 183 -5.90 -3.49 -11.65
CA LEU A 183 -6.64 -4.30 -10.67
C LEU A 183 -8.06 -4.66 -11.08
N ASN A 184 -8.47 -4.48 -12.34
CA ASN A 184 -9.85 -4.79 -12.74
C ASN A 184 -10.10 -6.26 -13.13
N ALA A 185 -9.42 -7.23 -12.51
CA ALA A 185 -9.92 -8.60 -12.57
C ALA A 185 -10.80 -8.86 -11.37
N LYS A 186 -12.10 -8.64 -11.54
CA LYS A 186 -13.09 -9.40 -10.75
C LYS A 186 -12.84 -10.88 -11.01
N SER A 187 -12.95 -11.71 -9.97
CA SER A 187 -12.85 -13.16 -10.15
C SER A 187 -13.98 -13.65 -11.08
N GLU A 188 -13.83 -14.85 -11.67
CA GLU A 188 -14.89 -15.40 -12.53
C GLU A 188 -16.20 -15.57 -11.75
N GLU A 189 -16.13 -15.88 -10.45
CA GLU A 189 -17.26 -16.01 -9.55
C GLU A 189 -17.96 -14.68 -9.28
N GLU A 190 -17.19 -13.60 -9.08
CA GLU A 190 -17.75 -12.24 -8.91
C GLU A 190 -18.43 -11.74 -10.18
N LEU A 191 -17.83 -12.00 -11.35
CA LEU A 191 -18.43 -11.65 -12.64
C LEU A 191 -19.71 -12.46 -12.90
N LYS A 192 -19.73 -13.73 -12.51
CA LYS A 192 -20.90 -14.59 -12.62
C LYS A 192 -22.02 -14.12 -11.70
N SER A 193 -21.71 -13.79 -10.45
CA SER A 193 -22.69 -13.24 -9.51
C SER A 193 -23.25 -11.88 -9.96
N ASP A 194 -22.43 -11.01 -10.52
CA ASP A 194 -22.88 -9.72 -11.04
C ASP A 194 -23.71 -9.84 -12.32
N PHE A 195 -23.43 -10.84 -13.17
CA PHE A 195 -24.26 -11.17 -14.33
C PHE A 195 -25.60 -11.78 -13.92
N GLU A 196 -25.59 -12.75 -13.01
CA GLU A 196 -26.80 -13.40 -12.47
C GLU A 196 -27.70 -12.42 -11.72
N SER A 197 -27.12 -11.40 -11.07
CA SER A 197 -27.86 -10.32 -10.41
C SER A 197 -28.24 -9.15 -11.34
N GLY A 198 -27.92 -9.23 -12.64
CA GLY A 198 -28.27 -8.23 -13.64
C GLY A 198 -27.52 -6.89 -13.54
N LYS A 199 -26.45 -6.82 -12.74
CA LYS A 199 -25.62 -5.61 -12.60
C LYS A 199 -24.73 -5.34 -13.82
N ILE A 200 -24.41 -6.38 -14.58
CA ILE A 200 -23.68 -6.30 -15.85
C ILE A 200 -24.45 -7.08 -16.92
N ASN A 201 -24.35 -6.62 -18.17
CA ASN A 201 -24.97 -7.32 -19.30
C ASN A 201 -24.01 -8.34 -19.93
N ILE A 202 -24.52 -9.14 -20.87
CA ILE A 202 -23.75 -10.21 -21.53
C ILE A 202 -22.50 -9.68 -22.26
N ASP A 203 -22.58 -8.49 -22.87
CA ASP A 203 -21.45 -7.87 -23.56
C ASP A 203 -20.37 -7.40 -22.58
N GLU A 204 -20.77 -6.83 -21.44
CA GLU A 204 -19.86 -6.46 -20.36
C GLU A 204 -19.25 -7.70 -19.70
N PHE A 205 -20.03 -8.77 -19.50
CA PHE A 205 -19.54 -10.04 -18.98
C PHE A 205 -18.49 -10.67 -19.92
N MET A 206 -18.78 -10.78 -21.21
CA MET A 206 -17.84 -11.31 -22.21
C MET A 206 -16.61 -10.42 -22.42
N LYS A 207 -16.77 -9.09 -22.35
CA LYS A 207 -15.66 -8.13 -22.42
C LYS A 207 -14.75 -8.21 -21.21
N ASN A 208 -15.31 -8.37 -20.00
CA ASN A 208 -14.54 -8.54 -18.77
C ASN A 208 -13.85 -9.91 -18.71
N LEU A 209 -14.48 -10.99 -19.19
CA LEU A 209 -13.81 -12.29 -19.39
C LEU A 209 -12.63 -12.18 -20.37
N LYS A 210 -12.82 -11.52 -21.52
CA LYS A 210 -11.75 -11.29 -22.50
C LYS A 210 -10.63 -10.39 -21.96
N ASN A 211 -10.96 -9.40 -21.14
CA ASN A 211 -9.98 -8.53 -20.48
C ASN A 211 -9.26 -9.24 -19.32
N ASN A 212 -9.91 -10.15 -18.62
CA ASN A 212 -9.28 -11.06 -17.64
C ASN A 212 -8.34 -12.07 -18.32
N ALA A 213 -8.70 -12.51 -19.53
CA ALA A 213 -7.88 -13.37 -20.38
C ALA A 213 -6.74 -12.64 -21.11
N LYS A 214 -6.74 -11.28 -21.13
CA LYS A 214 -5.59 -10.51 -21.61
C LYS A 214 -4.49 -10.58 -20.55
N THR A 215 -3.51 -11.42 -20.87
CA THR A 215 -2.25 -11.61 -20.16
C THR A 215 -1.69 -10.27 -19.73
N HIS A 216 -1.43 -10.12 -18.43
CA HIS A 216 -0.57 -9.04 -17.97
C HIS A 216 0.85 -9.48 -18.26
N ASP A 217 1.39 -8.99 -19.38
CA ASP A 217 2.79 -9.16 -19.70
C ASP A 217 3.62 -8.43 -18.64
N ILE A 218 4.09 -9.17 -17.64
CA ILE A 218 5.30 -8.79 -16.93
C ILE A 218 6.40 -9.07 -17.94
N GLU A 219 7.10 -8.04 -18.44
CA GLU A 219 8.09 -8.15 -19.54
C GLU A 219 8.78 -9.53 -19.51
N ASN A 220 8.33 -10.43 -20.41
CA ASN A 220 8.77 -11.81 -20.68
C ASN A 220 8.09 -13.03 -19.99
N TYR A 221 7.15 -12.89 -19.02
CA TYR A 221 6.43 -14.05 -18.46
C TYR A 221 4.97 -13.78 -18.08
N THR A 222 4.06 -14.65 -18.53
CA THR A 222 2.63 -14.62 -18.22
C THR A 222 2.33 -15.39 -16.93
N ILE A 223 1.85 -14.69 -15.89
CA ILE A 223 1.37 -15.34 -14.66
C ILE A 223 0.01 -16.01 -14.93
N SER A 224 -0.13 -17.28 -14.57
CA SER A 224 -1.40 -18.01 -14.68
C SER A 224 -2.51 -17.46 -13.77
N THR A 225 -3.76 -17.79 -14.08
CA THR A 225 -4.93 -17.47 -13.23
C THR A 225 -4.77 -17.98 -11.81
N THR A 226 -4.32 -19.23 -11.64
CA THR A 226 -4.07 -19.85 -10.32
C THR A 226 -3.03 -19.09 -9.50
N LEU A 227 -1.94 -18.61 -10.11
CA LEU A 227 -0.96 -17.80 -9.38
C LEU A 227 -1.47 -16.38 -9.12
N ARG A 228 -2.27 -15.81 -10.02
CA ARG A 228 -2.80 -14.45 -9.90
C ARG A 228 -3.63 -14.25 -8.64
N GLU A 229 -4.42 -15.25 -8.25
CA GLU A 229 -5.22 -15.22 -7.01
C GLU A 229 -4.36 -15.03 -5.75
N HIS A 230 -3.11 -15.49 -5.80
CA HIS A 230 -2.15 -15.40 -4.69
C HIS A 230 -1.06 -14.35 -4.92
N TYR A 231 -0.94 -13.78 -6.12
CA TYR A 231 0.11 -12.84 -6.45
C TYR A 231 -0.23 -11.44 -5.95
N TYR A 232 0.45 -11.02 -4.90
CA TYR A 232 0.41 -9.65 -4.43
C TYR A 232 1.37 -8.80 -5.26
N ASN A 233 0.81 -7.98 -6.15
CA ASN A 233 1.55 -6.90 -6.78
C ASN A 233 1.39 -5.64 -5.93
N PRO A 234 2.43 -5.15 -5.22
CA PRO A 234 2.34 -3.84 -4.60
C PRO A 234 2.01 -2.85 -5.71
N LEU A 235 0.93 -2.09 -5.54
CA LEU A 235 0.42 -1.13 -6.52
C LEU A 235 1.54 -0.19 -7.02
N ILE A 236 2.17 -0.52 -8.14
CA ILE A 236 3.12 0.39 -8.79
C ILE A 236 2.35 1.27 -9.75
N ALA A 237 2.04 2.45 -9.23
CA ALA A 237 1.59 3.60 -10.01
C ALA A 237 2.66 3.99 -11.04
N TYR A 238 2.58 3.48 -12.26
CA TYR A 238 3.47 3.88 -13.35
C TYR A 238 2.95 5.12 -14.08
N ASN A 239 3.84 6.10 -14.32
CA ASN A 239 3.62 7.18 -15.28
C ASN A 239 4.64 7.05 -16.42
N LYS A 240 4.16 6.96 -17.66
CA LYS A 240 5.00 6.92 -18.87
C LYS A 240 5.93 8.14 -19.03
N ASN A 241 5.64 9.24 -18.34
CA ASN A 241 6.42 10.48 -18.45
C ASN A 241 7.61 10.57 -17.50
N ASP A 242 7.80 9.62 -16.57
CA ASP A 242 9.02 9.54 -15.74
C ASP A 242 10.16 8.88 -16.52
N LYS A 243 10.85 9.67 -17.35
CA LYS A 243 11.95 9.24 -18.23
C LYS A 243 13.20 8.72 -17.49
N GLY A 244 13.22 8.72 -16.15
CA GLY A 244 14.40 8.38 -15.33
C GLY A 244 14.39 7.02 -14.63
N PHE A 245 13.29 6.26 -14.67
CA PHE A 245 13.16 5.03 -13.87
C PHE A 245 12.51 3.90 -14.69
N ARG A 246 13.32 3.10 -15.39
CA ARG A 246 12.85 1.78 -15.88
C ARG A 246 12.85 0.83 -14.70
N VAL A 247 11.65 0.54 -14.21
CA VAL A 247 11.42 -0.51 -13.25
C VAL A 247 11.56 -1.83 -13.99
N ASP A 248 12.60 -2.60 -13.68
CA ASP A 248 12.78 -3.93 -14.23
C ASP A 248 11.82 -4.90 -13.54
N PHE A 249 10.65 -5.06 -14.14
CA PHE A 249 9.70 -6.10 -13.76
C PHE A 249 10.05 -7.45 -14.35
N ALA A 250 11.04 -7.56 -15.26
CA ALA A 250 11.25 -8.73 -16.08
C ALA A 250 11.58 -9.97 -15.23
N ILE A 251 10.78 -11.01 -15.38
CA ILE A 251 11.01 -12.28 -14.71
C ILE A 251 12.18 -12.93 -15.45
N SER A 252 13.29 -13.15 -14.75
CA SER A 252 14.44 -13.83 -15.33
C SER A 252 14.11 -15.30 -15.56
N GLU A 253 14.79 -15.96 -16.50
CA GLU A 253 14.62 -17.39 -16.79
C GLU A 253 14.70 -18.28 -15.51
N TYR A 254 15.54 -17.91 -14.54
CA TYR A 254 15.61 -18.60 -13.24
C TYR A 254 14.37 -18.39 -12.37
N SER A 255 13.79 -17.19 -12.42
CA SER A 255 12.58 -16.83 -11.69
C SER A 255 11.32 -17.44 -12.34
N GLU A 256 11.28 -17.56 -13.66
CA GLU A 256 10.19 -18.28 -14.36
C GLU A 256 10.15 -19.74 -13.92
N LYS A 257 11.32 -20.37 -13.82
CA LYS A 257 11.43 -21.77 -13.38
C LYS A 257 10.86 -22.00 -11.99
N ILE A 258 10.92 -21.04 -11.06
CA ILE A 258 10.27 -21.23 -9.75
C ILE A 258 8.75 -21.04 -9.83
N LEU A 259 8.24 -20.09 -10.64
CA LEU A 259 6.81 -19.87 -10.83
C LEU A 259 6.14 -21.07 -11.50
N THR A 260 6.70 -21.59 -12.60
CA THR A 260 6.21 -22.81 -13.26
C THR A 260 6.20 -24.01 -12.30
N ARG A 261 7.18 -24.10 -11.38
CA ARG A 261 7.25 -25.19 -10.40
C ARG A 261 6.26 -25.02 -9.26
N LEU A 262 5.95 -23.78 -8.90
CA LEU A 262 4.89 -23.46 -7.96
C LEU A 262 3.52 -23.84 -8.53
N GLU A 263 3.26 -23.54 -9.80
CA GLU A 263 2.05 -24.00 -10.49
C GLU A 263 1.91 -25.52 -10.48
N GLN A 264 2.99 -26.23 -10.83
CA GLN A 264 3.01 -27.70 -10.78
C GLN A 264 2.76 -28.24 -9.37
N PHE A 265 3.26 -27.55 -8.33
CA PHE A 265 2.98 -27.91 -6.95
C PHE A 265 1.50 -27.69 -6.62
N LEU A 266 0.92 -26.55 -6.98
CA LEU A 266 -0.49 -26.25 -6.71
C LEU A 266 -1.42 -27.24 -7.42
N GLN A 267 -1.11 -27.64 -8.65
CA GLN A 267 -1.91 -28.65 -9.36
C GLN A 267 -1.89 -30.03 -8.69
N LYS A 268 -0.78 -30.40 -8.04
CA LYS A 268 -0.60 -31.73 -7.45
C LYS A 268 -0.99 -31.81 -5.97
N ASP A 269 -0.69 -30.75 -5.23
CA ASP A 269 -0.54 -30.76 -3.78
C ASP A 269 -1.16 -29.51 -3.10
N SER A 270 -2.01 -28.74 -3.79
CA SER A 270 -2.66 -27.53 -3.23
C SER A 270 -3.33 -27.74 -1.88
N LYS A 271 -3.89 -28.93 -1.64
CA LYS A 271 -4.51 -29.32 -0.37
C LYS A 271 -3.61 -29.10 0.84
N LYS A 272 -2.30 -29.21 0.67
CA LYS A 272 -1.33 -28.98 1.74
C LYS A 272 -1.30 -27.52 2.22
N LEU A 273 -1.77 -26.58 1.39
CA LEU A 273 -1.85 -25.15 1.70
C LEU A 273 -3.23 -24.70 2.18
N GLU A 274 -4.26 -25.55 2.18
CA GLU A 274 -5.65 -25.16 2.55
C GLU A 274 -5.75 -24.57 3.97
N LYS A 275 -4.93 -25.07 4.89
CA LYS A 275 -4.85 -24.55 6.28
C LYS A 275 -4.23 -23.16 6.39
N TYR A 276 -3.78 -22.58 5.28
CA TYR A 276 -3.16 -21.26 5.22
C TYR A 276 -3.93 -20.32 4.29
N GLU A 277 -4.07 -19.07 4.73
CA GLU A 277 -4.23 -17.94 3.81
C GLU A 277 -2.83 -17.54 3.35
N TRP A 278 -2.59 -17.45 2.04
CA TRP A 278 -1.25 -17.16 1.55
C TRP A 278 -1.24 -16.30 0.29
N CYS A 279 -0.19 -15.51 0.18
CA CYS A 279 0.12 -14.70 -1.00
C CYS A 279 1.64 -14.65 -1.21
N PHE A 280 2.06 -14.21 -2.39
CA PHE A 280 3.47 -14.03 -2.71
C PHE A 280 3.68 -12.83 -3.63
N SER A 281 4.88 -12.26 -3.61
CA SER A 281 5.25 -11.14 -4.46
C SER A 281 6.67 -11.31 -4.98
N LYS A 282 6.93 -10.75 -6.16
CA LYS A 282 8.29 -10.56 -6.66
C LYS A 282 8.82 -9.25 -6.08
N LEU A 283 9.99 -9.30 -5.46
CA LEU A 283 10.68 -8.12 -4.96
C LEU A 283 11.51 -7.46 -6.06
N ILE A 284 11.39 -6.14 -6.13
CA ILE A 284 12.08 -5.26 -7.06
C ILE A 284 13.03 -4.39 -6.25
N LYS A 285 14.33 -4.69 -6.33
CA LYS A 285 15.40 -4.05 -5.54
C LYS A 285 15.34 -2.52 -5.43
N ASN A 286 14.95 -1.82 -6.50
CA ASN A 286 14.96 -0.36 -6.56
C ASN A 286 13.61 0.28 -6.17
N ILE A 287 12.58 -0.53 -5.88
CA ILE A 287 11.25 -0.08 -5.46
C ILE A 287 10.97 -0.57 -4.05
N ASP A 288 11.10 -1.87 -3.86
CA ASP A 288 10.83 -2.50 -2.58
C ASP A 288 12.05 -2.25 -1.70
N ASN A 289 11.87 -1.39 -0.69
CA ASN A 289 12.89 -1.15 0.35
C ASN A 289 12.97 -2.34 1.34
N ILE A 290 12.85 -3.56 0.82
CA ILE A 290 12.88 -4.83 1.54
C ILE A 290 14.19 -5.52 1.19
N TYR A 291 15.11 -5.55 2.16
CA TYR A 291 16.41 -6.18 2.01
C TYR A 291 16.89 -6.75 3.34
N ILE A 292 17.85 -7.67 3.26
CA ILE A 292 18.56 -8.24 4.39
C ILE A 292 19.97 -7.62 4.39
N PRO A 293 20.33 -6.78 5.38
CA PRO A 293 21.70 -6.29 5.51
C PRO A 293 22.66 -7.44 5.79
N TYR A 294 23.86 -7.38 5.21
CA TYR A 294 24.93 -8.32 5.46
C TYR A 294 26.30 -7.68 5.26
N PHE A 295 27.29 -8.14 6.03
CA PHE A 295 28.68 -7.77 5.83
C PHE A 295 29.30 -8.61 4.71
N ASP A 296 29.80 -7.95 3.67
CA ASP A 296 30.53 -8.56 2.58
C ASP A 296 32.02 -8.61 2.93
N SER A 297 32.49 -9.77 3.37
CA SER A 297 33.88 -9.97 3.80
C SER A 297 34.92 -9.77 2.69
N GLU A 298 34.56 -9.95 1.42
CA GLU A 298 35.49 -9.71 0.32
C GLU A 298 35.66 -8.21 0.07
N MET A 299 34.54 -7.47 0.15
CA MET A 299 34.50 -6.02 -0.09
C MET A 299 34.68 -5.18 1.19
N GLN A 300 34.85 -5.84 2.35
CA GLN A 300 34.96 -5.22 3.68
C GLN A 300 33.91 -4.12 3.92
N SER A 301 32.65 -4.38 3.56
CA SER A 301 31.59 -3.37 3.61
C SER A 301 30.21 -3.95 3.92
N GLU A 302 29.37 -3.14 4.55
CA GLU A 302 27.94 -3.45 4.73
C GLU A 302 27.20 -3.33 3.40
N ARG A 303 26.45 -4.38 3.06
CA ARG A 303 25.72 -4.48 1.80
C ARG A 303 24.29 -4.94 2.03
N LYS A 304 23.47 -4.78 0.98
CA LYS A 304 22.05 -5.11 0.99
C LYS A 304 21.81 -6.32 0.10
N PHE A 305 21.29 -7.39 0.69
CA PHE A 305 20.81 -8.56 -0.04
C PHE A 305 19.32 -8.38 -0.34
N TYR A 306 18.96 -8.51 -1.63
CA TYR A 306 17.59 -8.38 -2.11
C TYR A 306 17.13 -9.75 -2.64
N PRO A 307 16.35 -10.51 -1.86
CA PRO A 307 15.71 -11.73 -2.35
C PRO A 307 14.81 -11.44 -3.55
N ASN A 308 14.53 -12.44 -4.38
CA ASN A 308 13.69 -12.25 -5.57
C ASN A 308 12.19 -12.36 -5.29
N PHE A 309 11.80 -13.19 -4.32
CA PHE A 309 10.41 -13.39 -3.94
C PHE A 309 10.24 -13.32 -2.44
N ILE A 310 9.05 -12.90 -2.03
CA ILE A 310 8.56 -12.99 -0.67
C ILE A 310 7.21 -13.72 -0.68
N PHE A 311 7.02 -14.65 0.26
CA PHE A 311 5.75 -15.34 0.48
C PHE A 311 5.28 -15.06 1.90
N TRP A 312 3.98 -14.88 2.07
CA TRP A 312 3.32 -14.72 3.36
C TRP A 312 2.29 -15.82 3.53
N PHE A 313 2.29 -16.45 4.71
CA PHE A 313 1.30 -17.43 5.11
C PHE A 313 0.73 -17.01 6.45
N LYS A 314 -0.58 -17.14 6.61
CA LYS A 314 -1.28 -17.02 7.88
C LYS A 314 -2.02 -18.32 8.13
N ASN A 315 -1.70 -19.00 9.22
CA ASN A 315 -2.40 -20.21 9.62
C ASN A 315 -3.84 -19.85 10.02
N ARG A 316 -4.83 -20.53 9.44
CA ARG A 316 -6.25 -20.25 9.67
C ARG A 316 -6.71 -20.61 11.08
N GLU A 317 -6.07 -21.58 11.72
CA GLU A 317 -6.46 -22.12 13.04
C GLU A 317 -5.89 -21.28 14.19
N ASN A 318 -4.57 -21.04 14.18
CA ASN A 318 -3.89 -20.37 15.31
C ASN A 318 -3.56 -18.89 15.02
N GLY A 319 -3.63 -18.46 13.76
CA GLY A 319 -3.31 -17.10 13.32
C GLY A 319 -1.82 -16.78 13.23
N GLU A 320 -0.93 -17.76 13.42
CA GLU A 320 0.53 -17.57 13.27
C GLU A 320 0.88 -17.18 11.83
N TYR A 321 1.87 -16.30 11.70
CA TYR A 321 2.38 -15.82 10.42
C TYR A 321 3.70 -16.49 10.07
N LYS A 322 3.89 -16.79 8.79
CA LYS A 322 5.18 -17.22 8.23
C LYS A 322 5.54 -16.34 7.04
N ILE A 323 6.75 -15.78 7.05
CA ILE A 323 7.31 -14.96 5.98
C ILE A 323 8.49 -15.69 5.39
N ILE A 324 8.58 -15.74 4.06
CA ILE A 324 9.58 -16.55 3.37
C ILE A 324 10.19 -15.77 2.24
N PHE A 325 11.48 -15.49 2.38
CA PHE A 325 12.29 -14.97 1.30
C PHE A 325 12.80 -16.12 0.45
N VAL A 326 12.58 -16.03 -0.86
CA VAL A 326 13.09 -17.01 -1.82
C VAL A 326 13.93 -16.33 -2.89
N ASP A 327 15.14 -16.82 -3.08
CA ASP A 327 16.04 -16.41 -4.16
C ASP A 327 16.33 -17.61 -5.08
N PRO A 328 15.85 -17.60 -6.35
CA PRO A 328 16.07 -18.68 -7.31
C PRO A 328 17.47 -18.65 -7.94
N LYS A 329 18.35 -17.72 -7.52
CA LYS A 329 19.73 -17.70 -7.99
C LYS A 329 20.53 -18.80 -7.32
N GLY A 330 21.02 -19.73 -8.13
CA GLY A 330 21.88 -20.80 -7.65
C GLY A 330 23.15 -20.25 -7.00
N LEU A 331 23.59 -20.87 -5.90
CA LEU A 331 24.81 -20.49 -5.15
C LEU A 331 26.11 -20.48 -5.97
N LYS A 332 26.09 -21.04 -7.18
CA LYS A 332 27.18 -21.00 -8.18
C LYS A 332 27.35 -19.60 -8.80
N ILE A 333 26.25 -18.83 -8.86
CA ILE A 333 26.16 -17.49 -9.44
C ILE A 333 26.19 -16.41 -8.35
N GLU A 334 25.91 -16.78 -7.09
CA GLU A 334 25.90 -15.82 -5.99
C GLU A 334 27.29 -15.44 -5.48
N ILE A 335 27.57 -14.13 -5.47
CA ILE A 335 28.65 -13.54 -4.68
C ILE A 335 28.22 -13.55 -3.20
N ASN A 336 29.01 -14.22 -2.37
CA ASN A 336 28.92 -14.23 -0.92
C ASN A 336 27.60 -14.75 -0.27
N PRO A 337 27.12 -15.96 -0.62
CA PRO A 337 25.93 -16.54 0.02
C PRO A 337 26.06 -16.75 1.53
N ARG A 338 27.28 -16.97 2.03
CA ARG A 338 27.53 -17.13 3.47
C ARG A 338 27.30 -15.83 4.23
N GLY A 339 27.80 -14.70 3.70
CA GLY A 339 27.56 -13.38 4.29
C GLY A 339 26.07 -13.08 4.41
N LYS A 340 25.32 -13.29 3.32
CA LYS A 340 23.86 -13.09 3.28
C LYS A 340 23.11 -13.93 4.30
N ILE A 341 23.44 -15.23 4.42
CA ILE A 341 22.82 -16.11 5.41
C ILE A 341 23.16 -15.66 6.83
N LYS A 342 24.41 -15.25 7.09
CA LYS A 342 24.79 -14.72 8.41
C LYS A 342 24.03 -13.42 8.73
N GLY A 343 23.85 -12.54 7.75
CA GLY A 343 23.02 -11.33 7.89
C GLY A 343 21.55 -11.66 8.15
N PHE A 344 21.01 -12.68 7.49
CA PHE A 344 19.68 -13.18 7.81
C PHE A 344 19.60 -13.75 9.24
N GLU A 345 20.55 -14.58 9.63
CA GLU A 345 20.58 -15.18 10.96
C GLU A 345 20.74 -14.12 12.06
N SER A 346 21.57 -13.10 11.87
CA SER A 346 21.75 -12.03 12.86
C SER A 346 20.47 -11.24 13.12
N ILE A 347 19.56 -11.18 12.15
CA ILE A 347 18.28 -10.49 12.27
C ILE A 347 17.22 -11.43 12.85
N TYR A 348 17.07 -12.65 12.31
CA TYR A 348 15.88 -13.47 12.53
C TYR A 348 16.11 -14.74 13.35
N LYS A 349 17.34 -15.24 13.44
CA LYS A 349 17.61 -16.51 14.14
C LYS A 349 17.45 -16.32 15.64
N ASP A 350 16.75 -17.26 16.27
CA ASP A 350 16.50 -17.30 17.71
C ASP A 350 15.81 -16.04 18.26
N LYS A 351 15.14 -15.27 17.40
CA LYS A 351 14.33 -14.12 17.78
C LYS A 351 12.85 -14.40 17.58
N GLU A 352 12.05 -13.91 18.52
CA GLU A 352 10.60 -13.95 18.42
C GLU A 352 10.08 -12.62 17.91
N PHE A 353 9.22 -12.69 16.90
CA PHE A 353 8.54 -11.54 16.33
C PHE A 353 7.04 -11.73 16.53
N LEU A 354 6.37 -10.66 16.95
CA LEU A 354 4.92 -10.65 17.16
C LEU A 354 4.29 -9.58 16.27
N TYR A 355 3.15 -9.91 15.69
CA TYR A 355 2.25 -8.97 15.06
C TYR A 355 0.85 -9.25 15.54
N ARG A 356 0.23 -8.28 16.24
CA ARG A 356 -1.09 -8.45 16.90
C ARG A 356 -1.13 -9.70 17.80
N ASP A 357 -0.10 -9.86 18.63
CA ASP A 357 0.09 -11.01 19.53
C ASP A 357 0.18 -12.38 18.83
N LYS A 358 0.37 -12.38 17.50
CA LYS A 358 0.60 -13.59 16.71
C LYS A 358 2.06 -13.72 16.35
N LYS A 359 2.61 -14.92 16.58
CA LYS A 359 3.99 -15.25 16.26
C LYS A 359 4.25 -15.16 14.77
N ILE A 360 5.33 -14.48 14.40
CA ILE A 360 5.87 -14.45 13.05
C ILE A 360 7.14 -15.30 13.03
N ARG A 361 7.20 -16.24 12.08
CA ARG A 361 8.41 -17.00 11.76
C ARG A 361 8.92 -16.60 10.39
N VAL A 362 10.19 -16.23 10.31
CA VAL A 362 10.80 -15.77 9.06
C VAL A 362 11.79 -16.83 8.57
N TYR A 363 11.74 -17.12 7.28
CA TYR A 363 12.59 -18.11 6.61
C TYR A 363 13.28 -17.49 5.40
N LEU A 364 14.44 -18.02 5.06
CA LEU A 364 15.18 -17.71 3.84
C LEU A 364 15.49 -19.00 3.11
N PHE A 365 15.20 -19.07 1.81
CA PHE A 365 15.56 -20.21 0.98
C PHE A 365 16.22 -19.79 -0.32
N TYR A 366 17.33 -20.44 -0.62
CA TYR A 366 17.97 -20.44 -1.94
C TYR A 366 17.43 -21.62 -2.73
N TYR A 367 16.74 -21.31 -3.82
CA TYR A 367 16.18 -22.31 -4.71
C TYR A 367 17.18 -22.64 -5.82
N ASN A 368 17.65 -23.89 -5.84
CA ASN A 368 18.54 -24.38 -6.89
C ASN A 368 18.34 -25.88 -7.10
N LYS A 369 18.02 -26.26 -8.35
CA LYS A 369 17.84 -27.66 -8.74
C LYS A 369 19.17 -28.43 -8.71
N ASP A 370 20.28 -27.77 -9.03
CA ASP A 370 21.60 -28.37 -9.09
C ASP A 370 22.33 -28.11 -7.77
N ILE A 371 22.12 -29.00 -6.79
CA ILE A 371 22.69 -28.88 -5.46
C ILE A 371 24.22 -29.05 -5.55
N ILE A 372 24.94 -27.94 -5.53
CA ILE A 372 26.36 -27.95 -5.16
C ILE A 372 26.40 -28.07 -3.64
N LYS A 373 27.28 -28.93 -3.10
CA LYS A 373 27.49 -29.02 -1.65
C LYS A 373 27.89 -27.65 -1.10
N PHE A 374 27.02 -27.03 -0.29
CA PHE A 374 27.49 -26.09 0.73
C PHE A 374 27.56 -26.95 1.98
N TYR A 375 28.69 -26.89 2.65
CA TYR A 375 28.78 -27.36 4.01
C TYR A 375 28.24 -26.28 4.97
N ARG A 376 27.50 -26.69 6.00
CA ARG A 376 27.00 -25.90 7.17
C ARG A 376 25.75 -25.03 6.95
N PHE A 377 25.23 -24.94 5.73
CA PHE A 377 24.07 -24.10 5.40
C PHE A 377 23.03 -24.83 4.54
N GLU A 378 22.99 -26.15 4.64
CA GLU A 378 22.15 -27.05 3.86
C GLU A 378 20.65 -26.77 4.07
N LYS A 379 20.26 -26.37 5.30
CA LYS A 379 18.87 -26.04 5.64
C LYS A 379 18.27 -24.89 4.81
N TYR A 380 19.13 -23.97 4.34
CA TYR A 380 18.73 -22.83 3.51
C TYR A 380 18.56 -23.19 2.04
N LYS A 381 19.02 -24.37 1.60
CA LYS A 381 18.87 -24.78 0.20
C LYS A 381 17.62 -25.61 0.01
N LYS A 382 16.91 -25.35 -1.09
CA LYS A 382 15.77 -26.16 -1.51
C LYS A 382 15.90 -26.47 -2.99
N SER A 383 15.79 -27.75 -3.33
CA SER A 383 15.87 -28.25 -4.71
C SER A 383 14.52 -28.36 -5.40
N SER A 384 13.44 -28.19 -4.65
CA SER A 384 12.08 -28.17 -5.19
C SER A 384 11.20 -27.18 -4.42
N VAL A 385 10.15 -26.68 -5.07
CA VAL A 385 9.10 -25.90 -4.41
C VAL A 385 8.41 -26.73 -3.33
N SER A 386 8.21 -28.04 -3.55
CA SER A 386 7.65 -28.92 -2.54
C SER A 386 8.51 -28.96 -1.26
N ASN A 387 9.85 -28.90 -1.37
CA ASN A 387 10.71 -28.79 -0.20
C ASN A 387 10.59 -27.43 0.49
N ILE A 388 10.43 -26.33 -0.26
CA ILE A 388 10.13 -25.02 0.32
C ILE A 388 8.83 -25.14 1.13
N MET A 389 7.75 -25.59 0.48
CA MET A 389 6.40 -25.71 1.06
C MET A 389 6.35 -26.63 2.28
N SER A 390 7.01 -27.79 2.23
CA SER A 390 6.97 -28.79 3.31
C SER A 390 7.78 -28.41 4.56
N ASN A 391 8.64 -27.39 4.51
CA ASN A 391 9.30 -26.86 5.72
C ASN A 391 8.40 -25.88 6.49
N ILE A 392 7.24 -25.57 5.92
CA ILE A 392 6.31 -24.54 6.38
C ILE A 392 5.02 -25.21 6.82
N ILE A 393 4.50 -26.15 6.02
CA ILE A 393 3.35 -26.99 6.34
C ILE A 393 3.66 -27.83 7.57
#